data_AF-A0A846CAU6-F1
#
_entry.id   AF-A0A846CAU6-F1
#
_cell.length_a   1.000
_cell.length_b   1.000
_cell.length_c   1.000
_cell.angle_alpha   90.00
_cell.angle_beta   90.00
_cell.angle_gamma   90.00
#
_symmetry.space_group_name_H-M   'P 1'
#
loop_
_entity.id
_entity.type
_entity.pdbx_description
1 polymer ?
#
loop_
_entity_poly.entity_id
_entity_poly.type
_entity_poly.pdbx_seq_one_letter_code
_entity_poly.pdbx_strand_id
1 'polypeptide(L)'
;MNRTKLLPTLIATTTMLLATTGKVEAITFAGTSSGSWGLPVVSAGAEFLSNENGGTNNRLTWGTHAANSFTNYVQYDGLGFSTGVNTQFAVGDLTYRNGSTYNSFNGDFPLEVKLSFTNPFNNAENLNYTFNIFNTPNITGDSVLDGDKLKFQANGLTSDSFNFAGVNYTVKLIGFSSDGGNTFVSEFNSPEESTAEAMLYAKIVDVPEPTAVFGLGLLGVYLAGSLKKKPQ
;
A
#
# COMPACT_ATOMS: atom_id res chain seq x y z
N MET A 1 34.44 -77.40 -23.91
CA MET A 1 33.84 -76.91 -22.65
C MET A 1 33.37 -75.49 -22.88
N ASN A 2 32.13 -75.31 -23.39
CA ASN A 2 31.57 -74.00 -23.73
C ASN A 2 30.94 -73.37 -22.47
N ARG A 3 31.39 -72.16 -22.09
CA ARG A 3 30.74 -71.34 -21.06
C ARG A 3 29.97 -70.22 -21.72
N THR A 4 28.65 -70.37 -21.79
CA THR A 4 27.70 -69.35 -22.19
C THR A 4 27.68 -68.24 -21.13
N LYS A 5 27.95 -66.99 -21.53
CA LYS A 5 27.79 -65.80 -20.66
C LYS A 5 26.36 -65.28 -20.82
N LEU A 6 25.58 -65.27 -19.74
CA LEU A 6 24.28 -64.59 -19.66
C LEU A 6 24.53 -63.09 -19.40
N LEU A 7 23.96 -62.23 -20.25
CA LEU A 7 23.83 -60.79 -19.96
C LEU A 7 22.55 -60.56 -19.13
N PRO A 8 22.57 -59.70 -18.10
CA PRO A 8 21.35 -59.25 -17.45
C PRO A 8 20.73 -58.08 -18.22
N THR A 9 19.43 -58.19 -18.53
CA THR A 9 18.62 -57.12 -19.11
C THR A 9 18.22 -56.14 -18.00
N LEU A 10 18.60 -54.88 -18.13
CA LEU A 10 18.19 -53.81 -17.22
C LEU A 10 16.84 -53.24 -17.69
N ILE A 11 15.78 -53.43 -16.91
CA ILE A 11 14.47 -52.80 -17.16
C ILE A 11 14.49 -51.43 -16.48
N ALA A 12 14.54 -50.36 -17.27
CA ALA A 12 14.38 -48.99 -16.79
C ALA A 12 12.88 -48.64 -16.77
N THR A 13 12.30 -48.50 -15.59
CA THR A 13 10.93 -48.02 -15.41
C THR A 13 10.94 -46.50 -15.44
N THR A 14 10.42 -45.90 -16.52
CA THR A 14 10.25 -44.44 -16.61
C THR A 14 8.95 -44.03 -15.92
N THR A 15 9.07 -43.39 -14.76
CA THR A 15 7.92 -42.74 -14.10
C THR A 15 7.63 -41.42 -14.81
N MET A 16 6.53 -41.34 -15.56
CA MET A 16 6.02 -40.07 -16.09
C MET A 16 5.36 -39.28 -14.95
N LEU A 17 5.97 -38.14 -14.59
CA LEU A 17 5.37 -37.16 -13.69
C LEU A 17 4.43 -36.26 -14.50
N LEU A 18 3.11 -36.46 -14.37
CA LEU A 18 2.11 -35.55 -14.92
C LEU A 18 2.03 -34.30 -14.04
N ALA A 19 2.69 -33.22 -14.45
CA ALA A 19 2.45 -31.91 -13.87
C ALA A 19 1.12 -31.37 -14.39
N THR A 20 0.09 -31.35 -13.54
CA THR A 20 -1.15 -30.62 -13.85
C THR A 20 -0.89 -29.14 -13.63
N THR A 21 -0.92 -28.34 -14.69
CA THR A 21 -0.90 -26.87 -14.58
C THR A 21 -2.28 -26.42 -14.13
N GLY A 22 -2.48 -26.30 -12.81
CA GLY A 22 -3.67 -25.63 -12.27
C GLY A 22 -3.72 -24.19 -12.80
N LYS A 23 -4.90 -23.73 -13.22
CA LYS A 23 -5.11 -22.30 -13.48
C LYS A 23 -4.93 -21.58 -12.14
N VAL A 24 -3.88 -20.78 -12.00
CA VAL A 24 -3.78 -19.84 -10.88
C VAL A 24 -4.80 -18.74 -11.18
N GLU A 25 -5.91 -18.73 -10.45
CA GLU A 25 -6.82 -17.58 -10.50
C GLU A 25 -6.12 -16.39 -9.86
N ALA A 26 -6.21 -15.21 -10.51
CA ALA A 26 -5.66 -13.99 -9.96
C ALA A 26 -6.39 -13.64 -8.66
N ILE A 27 -5.63 -13.48 -7.57
CA ILE A 27 -6.20 -13.12 -6.27
C ILE A 27 -6.83 -11.74 -6.38
N THR A 28 -8.09 -11.65 -5.95
CA THR A 28 -8.82 -10.39 -5.83
C THR A 28 -9.03 -10.08 -4.36
N PHE A 29 -8.67 -8.88 -3.95
CA PHE A 29 -8.97 -8.34 -2.63
C PHE A 29 -10.17 -7.39 -2.74
N ALA A 30 -11.19 -7.60 -1.92
CA ALA A 30 -12.35 -6.73 -1.87
C ALA A 30 -12.76 -6.44 -0.43
N GLY A 31 -13.37 -5.28 -0.21
CA GLY A 31 -13.70 -4.82 1.11
C GLY A 31 -14.17 -3.37 1.14
N THR A 32 -14.03 -2.76 2.31
CA THR A 32 -14.27 -1.33 2.53
C THR A 32 -13.06 -0.71 3.21
N SER A 33 -12.82 0.57 2.95
CA SER A 33 -11.88 1.35 3.71
C SER A 33 -12.60 2.28 4.68
N SER A 34 -11.87 2.76 5.68
CA SER A 34 -12.24 3.87 6.55
C SER A 34 -10.95 4.55 7.01
N GLY A 35 -11.03 5.74 7.59
CA GLY A 35 -9.82 6.40 8.08
C GLY A 35 -10.08 7.39 9.20
N SER A 36 -9.02 7.68 9.94
CA SER A 36 -8.97 8.58 11.07
C SER A 36 -7.72 9.44 10.98
N TRP A 37 -7.89 10.75 11.04
CA TRP A 37 -6.77 11.67 11.20
C TRP A 37 -6.27 11.66 12.64
N GLY A 38 -5.00 12.00 12.82
CA GLY A 38 -4.45 12.42 14.10
C GLY A 38 -4.11 13.91 14.09
N LEU A 39 -3.75 14.41 15.28
CA LEU A 39 -3.31 15.78 15.46
C LEU A 39 -1.91 15.99 14.87
N PRO A 40 -1.56 17.22 14.45
CA PRO A 40 -0.23 17.52 13.94
C PRO A 40 0.84 17.35 15.02
N VAL A 41 2.05 17.00 14.57
CA VAL A 41 3.23 16.84 15.43
C VAL A 41 3.56 18.16 16.13
N VAL A 42 3.39 19.28 15.45
CA VAL A 42 3.55 20.63 15.99
C VAL A 42 2.20 21.33 15.92
N SER A 43 1.58 21.54 17.08
CA SER A 43 0.28 22.19 17.21
C SER A 43 0.42 23.72 17.35
N ALA A 44 -0.50 24.44 16.71
CA ALA A 44 -0.75 25.86 16.87
C ALA A 44 -1.87 26.17 17.89
N GLY A 45 -2.48 25.13 18.47
CA GLY A 45 -3.47 25.24 19.56
C GLY A 45 -4.91 25.44 19.08
N ALA A 46 -5.19 25.22 17.79
CA ALA A 46 -6.50 25.43 17.17
C ALA A 46 -6.96 24.24 16.32
N GLU A 47 -6.45 23.03 16.60
CA GLU A 47 -6.77 21.82 15.86
C GLU A 47 -7.82 20.97 16.56
N PHE A 48 -8.77 20.43 15.79
CA PHE A 48 -9.86 19.59 16.31
C PHE A 48 -10.17 18.43 15.36
N LEU A 49 -10.40 17.26 15.93
CA LEU A 49 -10.89 16.08 15.22
C LEU A 49 -12.40 15.95 15.40
N SER A 50 -13.10 15.53 14.36
CA SER A 50 -14.55 15.36 14.35
C SER A 50 -15.00 14.16 13.53
N ASN A 51 -16.23 13.72 13.79
CA ASN A 51 -16.87 12.52 13.22
C ASN A 51 -17.93 12.92 12.17
N GLU A 52 -17.52 13.66 11.15
CA GLU A 52 -18.42 14.16 10.13
C GLU A 52 -18.82 13.05 9.15
N ASN A 53 -20.04 13.12 8.60
CA ASN A 53 -20.57 12.12 7.65
C ASN A 53 -20.51 10.65 8.12
N GLY A 54 -20.47 10.42 9.44
CA GLY A 54 -20.50 9.08 10.03
C GLY A 54 -19.15 8.37 10.12
N GLY A 55 -18.04 9.04 9.77
CA GLY A 55 -16.69 8.57 10.05
C GLY A 55 -16.26 8.81 11.49
N THR A 56 -15.17 8.17 11.93
CA THR A 56 -14.55 8.42 13.25
C THR A 56 -13.27 9.21 13.06
N ASN A 57 -13.19 10.41 13.64
CA ASN A 57 -12.07 11.35 13.51
C ASN A 57 -11.64 11.55 12.04
N ASN A 58 -12.60 11.43 11.12
CA ASN A 58 -12.36 11.44 9.70
C ASN A 58 -12.21 12.86 9.14
N ARG A 59 -12.45 13.89 9.96
CA ARG A 59 -12.17 15.29 9.65
C ARG A 59 -11.25 15.92 10.71
N LEU A 60 -10.16 16.52 10.23
CA LEU A 60 -9.29 17.42 10.99
C LEU A 60 -9.58 18.86 10.55
N THR A 61 -9.98 19.71 11.49
CA THR A 61 -10.12 21.16 11.29
C THR A 61 -8.98 21.90 11.99
N TRP A 62 -8.55 23.03 11.44
CA TRP A 62 -7.55 23.88 12.09
C TRP A 62 -7.73 25.36 11.82
N GLY A 63 -7.03 26.15 12.63
CA GLY A 63 -6.95 27.59 12.49
C GLY A 63 -8.20 28.32 13.01
N THR A 64 -8.02 29.60 13.27
CA THR A 64 -9.09 30.55 13.57
C THR A 64 -9.38 31.36 12.31
N HIS A 65 -10.54 31.17 11.69
CA HIS A 65 -10.86 31.84 10.42
C HIS A 65 -10.91 33.36 10.55
N ALA A 66 -10.52 34.06 9.48
CA ALA A 66 -10.74 35.49 9.34
C ALA A 66 -12.24 35.79 9.16
N ALA A 67 -12.67 37.02 9.47
CA ALA A 67 -14.09 37.39 9.59
C ALA A 67 -14.97 37.09 8.36
N ASN A 68 -14.40 37.05 7.15
CA ASN A 68 -15.10 36.77 5.90
C ASN A 68 -14.63 35.47 5.23
N SER A 69 -14.07 34.55 6.03
CA SER A 69 -13.54 33.28 5.58
C SER A 69 -14.18 32.14 6.37
N PHE A 70 -13.66 30.92 6.20
CA PHE A 70 -14.13 29.72 6.86
C PHE A 70 -12.97 28.93 7.44
N THR A 71 -13.29 28.07 8.40
CA THR A 71 -12.30 27.20 9.05
C THR A 71 -11.77 26.17 8.05
N ASN A 72 -10.46 25.95 8.10
CA ASN A 72 -9.79 24.98 7.25
C ASN A 72 -10.08 23.57 7.73
N TYR A 73 -10.23 22.64 6.79
CA TYR A 73 -10.30 21.22 7.13
C TYR A 73 -9.80 20.32 6.02
N VAL A 74 -9.32 19.15 6.43
CA VAL A 74 -9.21 17.96 5.59
C VAL A 74 -10.16 16.91 6.10
N GLN A 75 -10.81 16.21 5.19
CA GLN A 75 -11.66 15.07 5.49
C GLN A 75 -11.29 13.90 4.60
N TYR A 76 -11.31 12.70 5.19
CA TYR A 76 -11.15 11.43 4.49
C TYR A 76 -12.42 10.61 4.63
N ASP A 77 -13.02 10.20 3.51
CA ASP A 77 -14.16 9.29 3.51
C ASP A 77 -13.79 7.98 2.83
N GLY A 78 -14.09 6.87 3.51
CA GLY A 78 -13.78 5.54 3.02
C GLY A 78 -14.68 5.10 1.87
N LEU A 79 -14.20 4.17 1.07
CA LEU A 79 -14.87 3.62 -0.11
C LEU A 79 -14.92 2.09 -0.07
N GLY A 80 -15.89 1.53 -0.79
CA GLY A 80 -15.83 0.12 -1.18
C GLY A 80 -14.75 -0.09 -2.25
N PHE A 81 -14.01 -1.20 -2.16
CA PHE A 81 -12.99 -1.53 -3.15
C PHE A 81 -13.05 -2.99 -3.58
N SER A 82 -12.59 -3.24 -4.81
CA SER A 82 -12.29 -4.56 -5.35
C SER A 82 -11.11 -4.40 -6.30
N THR A 83 -10.01 -5.10 -6.02
CA THR A 83 -8.74 -4.92 -6.75
C THR A 83 -7.95 -6.21 -6.84
N GLY A 84 -7.20 -6.36 -7.91
CA GLY A 84 -6.21 -7.41 -8.05
C GLY A 84 -4.85 -7.00 -7.48
N VAL A 85 -3.97 -8.00 -7.28
CA VAL A 85 -2.55 -7.72 -7.07
C VAL A 85 -2.01 -6.91 -8.25
N ASN A 86 -1.15 -5.95 -7.96
CA ASN A 86 -0.56 -5.02 -8.91
C ASN A 86 -1.56 -4.13 -9.68
N THR A 87 -2.80 -4.02 -9.21
CA THR A 87 -3.83 -3.13 -9.77
C THR A 87 -4.05 -1.93 -8.87
N GLN A 88 -4.17 -0.75 -9.47
CA GLN A 88 -4.49 0.49 -8.75
C GLN A 88 -5.98 0.55 -8.41
N PHE A 89 -6.30 1.09 -7.24
CA PHE A 89 -7.68 1.25 -6.78
C PHE A 89 -7.80 2.48 -5.89
N ALA A 90 -8.97 3.11 -5.90
CA ALA A 90 -9.28 4.19 -4.97
C ALA A 90 -9.47 3.59 -3.56
N VAL A 91 -8.82 4.20 -2.57
CA VAL A 91 -8.98 3.83 -1.17
C VAL A 91 -9.88 4.81 -0.43
N GLY A 92 -10.05 6.05 -0.87
CA GLY A 92 -10.93 6.99 -0.20
C GLY A 92 -11.02 8.33 -0.92
N ASP A 93 -12.04 9.09 -0.57
CA ASP A 93 -12.21 10.47 -1.01
C ASP A 93 -11.53 11.41 0.00
N LEU A 94 -10.79 12.39 -0.51
CA LEU A 94 -10.20 13.46 0.26
C LEU A 94 -10.85 14.78 -0.13
N THR A 95 -11.36 15.48 0.88
CA THR A 95 -11.86 16.86 0.75
C THR A 95 -10.92 17.78 1.50
N TYR A 96 -10.46 18.85 0.86
CA TYR A 96 -9.69 19.91 1.50
C TYR A 96 -10.38 21.26 1.28
N ARG A 97 -10.95 21.80 2.34
CA ARG A 97 -11.46 23.17 2.38
C ARG A 97 -10.38 24.12 2.92
N ASN A 98 -10.02 25.10 2.10
CA ASN A 98 -8.98 26.07 2.38
C ASN A 98 -9.52 27.51 2.42
N GLY A 99 -9.43 28.13 3.59
CA GLY A 99 -9.76 29.52 3.84
C GLY A 99 -8.64 30.24 4.58
N SER A 100 -8.74 31.56 4.63
CA SER A 100 -7.86 32.44 5.37
C SER A 100 -8.01 32.26 6.89
N THR A 101 -6.93 31.79 7.54
CA THR A 101 -6.90 31.47 8.97
C THR A 101 -5.71 32.09 9.71
N TYR A 102 -5.89 32.34 11.01
CA TYR A 102 -4.85 32.64 12.00
C TYR A 102 -4.58 31.39 12.85
N ASN A 103 -3.45 31.34 13.56
CA ASN A 103 -3.09 30.21 14.43
C ASN A 103 -3.11 28.85 13.68
N SER A 104 -2.66 28.86 12.43
CA SER A 104 -2.55 27.65 11.60
C SER A 104 -1.21 26.96 11.84
N PHE A 105 -1.14 25.68 11.51
CA PHE A 105 0.08 24.90 11.61
C PHE A 105 0.60 24.55 10.22
N ASN A 106 1.92 24.51 10.08
CA ASN A 106 2.60 23.88 8.96
C ASN A 106 3.31 22.64 9.52
N GLY A 107 3.21 21.51 8.83
CA GLY A 107 3.91 20.31 9.27
C GLY A 107 3.12 19.03 9.13
N ASP A 108 3.66 18.01 9.77
CA ASP A 108 3.26 16.62 9.61
C ASP A 108 2.09 16.26 10.52
N PHE A 109 1.17 15.43 10.01
CA PHE A 109 0.04 14.86 10.75
C PHE A 109 -0.34 13.50 10.17
N PRO A 110 -0.78 12.54 11.00
CA PRO A 110 -1.01 11.17 10.54
C PRO A 110 -2.44 10.95 10.01
N LEU A 111 -2.58 9.99 9.10
CA LEU A 111 -3.83 9.35 8.70
C LEU A 111 -3.69 7.85 8.91
N GLU A 112 -4.52 7.26 9.76
CA GLU A 112 -4.72 5.82 9.78
C GLU A 112 -5.80 5.47 8.76
N VAL A 113 -5.49 4.60 7.79
CA VAL A 113 -6.46 4.00 6.86
C VAL A 113 -6.65 2.54 7.26
N LYS A 114 -7.88 2.17 7.58
CA LYS A 114 -8.26 0.80 7.86
C LYS A 114 -8.90 0.16 6.64
N LEU A 115 -8.30 -0.91 6.12
CA LEU A 115 -8.89 -1.75 5.08
C LEU A 115 -9.56 -2.96 5.72
N SER A 116 -10.88 -3.07 5.61
CA SER A 116 -11.67 -4.20 6.08
C SER A 116 -11.99 -5.12 4.91
N PHE A 117 -11.22 -6.20 4.79
CA PHE A 117 -11.36 -7.20 3.74
C PHE A 117 -12.56 -8.12 3.99
N THR A 118 -13.22 -8.48 2.90
CA THR A 118 -14.33 -9.45 2.84
C THR A 118 -14.04 -10.56 1.82
N ASN A 119 -13.07 -10.36 0.95
CA ASN A 119 -12.56 -11.32 -0.01
C ASN A 119 -11.05 -11.09 -0.15
N PRO A 120 -10.20 -12.15 -0.15
CA PRO A 120 -10.52 -13.57 0.02
C PRO A 120 -10.71 -14.02 1.48
N PHE A 121 -10.68 -13.10 2.44
CA PHE A 121 -10.73 -13.38 3.87
C PHE A 121 -11.41 -12.23 4.61
N ASN A 122 -11.88 -12.52 5.83
CA ASN A 122 -12.53 -11.55 6.71
C ASN A 122 -11.52 -11.07 7.77
N ASN A 123 -10.75 -10.04 7.44
CA ASN A 123 -9.82 -9.40 8.36
C ASN A 123 -9.81 -7.88 8.13
N ALA A 124 -9.22 -7.13 9.06
CA ALA A 124 -8.92 -5.73 8.84
C ALA A 124 -7.44 -5.43 9.09
N GLU A 125 -6.88 -4.55 8.27
CA GLU A 125 -5.51 -4.07 8.37
C GLU A 125 -5.52 -2.55 8.55
N ASN A 126 -4.77 -2.06 9.54
CA ASN A 126 -4.58 -0.63 9.77
C ASN A 126 -3.26 -0.19 9.14
N LEU A 127 -3.32 0.88 8.35
CA LEU A 127 -2.21 1.41 7.58
C LEU A 127 -1.97 2.87 8.02
N ASN A 128 -0.76 3.20 8.43
CA ASN A 128 -0.42 4.52 8.96
C ASN A 128 0.37 5.33 7.93
N TYR A 129 -0.18 6.49 7.59
CA TYR A 129 0.38 7.43 6.63
C TYR A 129 0.69 8.74 7.31
N THR A 130 1.75 9.43 6.87
CA THR A 130 2.06 10.78 7.32
C THR A 130 1.88 11.74 6.16
N PHE A 131 0.98 12.70 6.34
CA PHE A 131 0.78 13.82 5.45
C PHE A 131 1.43 15.06 6.03
N ASN A 132 1.70 16.03 5.15
CA ASN A 132 2.23 17.33 5.48
C ASN A 132 1.30 18.38 4.92
N ILE A 133 0.99 19.41 5.69
CA ILE A 133 0.32 20.60 5.20
C ILE A 133 1.31 21.75 5.06
N PHE A 134 1.21 22.44 3.94
CA PHE A 134 1.91 23.67 3.65
C PHE A 134 0.89 24.76 3.34
N ASN A 135 0.73 25.71 4.26
CA ASN A 135 -0.13 26.87 4.11
C ASN A 135 0.67 27.94 3.37
N THR A 136 0.18 28.37 2.22
CA THR A 136 0.87 29.31 1.34
C THR A 136 0.54 30.74 1.78
N PRO A 137 1.51 31.68 1.80
CA PRO A 137 1.19 33.08 2.08
C PRO A 137 0.31 33.71 0.97
N ASN A 138 -0.82 34.30 1.37
CA ASN A 138 -1.77 34.98 0.47
C ASN A 138 -1.27 36.34 -0.02
N ILE A 139 -0.28 36.34 -0.92
CA ILE A 139 0.39 37.57 -1.37
C ILE A 139 0.22 37.90 -2.85
N THR A 140 -0.24 36.95 -3.67
CA THR A 140 -0.36 37.17 -5.12
C THR A 140 -1.73 37.69 -5.53
N GLY A 141 -2.77 37.39 -4.74
CA GLY A 141 -4.17 37.68 -5.07
C GLY A 141 -4.77 36.68 -6.08
N ASP A 142 -4.02 35.68 -6.52
CA ASP A 142 -4.49 34.56 -7.32
C ASP A 142 -4.76 33.38 -6.39
N SER A 143 -6.01 32.93 -6.33
CA SER A 143 -6.42 31.89 -5.38
C SER A 143 -5.72 30.55 -5.59
N VAL A 144 -5.27 30.25 -6.82
CA VAL A 144 -4.56 29.00 -7.11
C VAL A 144 -3.10 29.10 -6.67
N LEU A 145 -2.44 30.23 -6.93
CA LEU A 145 -1.04 30.45 -6.52
C LEU A 145 -0.89 30.64 -5.00
N ASP A 146 -1.89 31.26 -4.38
CA ASP A 146 -1.97 31.44 -2.93
C ASP A 146 -2.54 30.20 -2.22
N GLY A 147 -2.94 29.15 -2.97
CA GLY A 147 -3.57 27.97 -2.40
C GLY A 147 -2.64 27.13 -1.52
N ASP A 148 -3.23 26.49 -0.51
CA ASP A 148 -2.55 25.59 0.39
C ASP A 148 -2.40 24.19 -0.20
N LYS A 149 -1.40 23.47 0.30
CA LYS A 149 -1.01 22.16 -0.24
C LYS A 149 -1.01 21.08 0.82
N LEU A 150 -1.77 20.02 0.55
CA LEU A 150 -1.64 18.73 1.23
C LEU A 150 -0.65 17.86 0.47
N LYS A 151 0.33 17.28 1.18
CA LYS A 151 1.44 16.54 0.57
C LYS A 151 1.70 15.24 1.31
N PHE A 152 2.27 14.26 0.63
CA PHE A 152 2.91 13.15 1.33
C PHE A 152 4.24 13.60 1.95
N GLN A 153 4.54 13.14 3.16
CA GLN A 153 5.88 13.29 3.72
C GLN A 153 6.84 12.31 3.00
N ALA A 154 8.01 12.81 2.56
CA ALA A 154 9.10 12.10 1.86
C ALA A 154 8.69 10.90 0.98
N ASN A 155 8.51 11.14 -0.33
CA ASN A 155 8.35 10.13 -1.39
C ASN A 155 7.10 9.23 -1.33
N GLY A 156 6.01 9.63 -0.65
CA GLY A 156 4.66 9.12 -0.97
C GLY A 156 4.41 7.63 -0.76
N LEU A 157 5.30 6.90 -0.10
CA LEU A 157 5.23 5.45 0.02
C LEU A 157 5.52 5.03 1.46
N THR A 158 4.59 5.29 2.39
CA THR A 158 4.59 4.44 3.59
C THR A 158 3.98 3.10 3.18
N SER A 159 4.78 2.05 3.34
CA SER A 159 4.44 0.72 2.90
C SER A 159 4.09 -0.10 4.12
N ASP A 160 2.80 -0.27 4.39
CA ASP A 160 2.34 -1.22 5.39
C ASP A 160 2.01 -2.55 4.73
N SER A 161 2.25 -3.63 5.47
CA SER A 161 2.20 -4.99 4.95
C SER A 161 1.29 -5.89 5.77
N PHE A 162 0.63 -6.83 5.10
CA PHE A 162 -0.19 -7.86 5.72
C PHE A 162 0.13 -9.24 5.12
N ASN A 163 -0.10 -10.31 5.88
CA ASN A 163 0.11 -11.68 5.40
C ASN A 163 -1.23 -12.32 5.01
N PHE A 164 -1.28 -12.91 3.82
CA PHE A 164 -2.40 -13.75 3.41
C PHE A 164 -1.89 -15.03 2.75
N ALA A 165 -2.38 -16.18 3.23
CA ALA A 165 -2.00 -17.50 2.74
C ALA A 165 -0.47 -17.74 2.69
N GLY A 166 0.27 -17.18 3.64
CA GLY A 166 1.73 -17.30 3.70
C GLY A 166 2.50 -16.34 2.78
N VAL A 167 1.81 -15.48 2.02
CA VAL A 167 2.43 -14.45 1.18
C VAL A 167 2.29 -13.09 1.86
N ASN A 168 3.40 -12.34 1.94
CA ASN A 168 3.38 -10.97 2.42
C ASN A 168 3.00 -10.03 1.29
N TYR A 169 1.96 -9.25 1.52
CA TYR A 169 1.49 -8.19 0.65
C TYR A 169 1.80 -6.84 1.27
N THR A 170 1.97 -5.83 0.43
CA THR A 170 2.17 -4.44 0.83
C THR A 170 1.14 -3.55 0.15
N VAL A 171 0.51 -2.67 0.92
CA VAL A 171 -0.34 -1.61 0.39
C VAL A 171 0.49 -0.35 0.24
N LYS A 172 0.60 0.14 -1.00
CA LYS A 172 1.31 1.37 -1.33
C LYS A 172 0.32 2.42 -1.78
N LEU A 173 0.30 3.58 -1.13
CA LEU A 173 -0.36 4.75 -1.72
C LEU A 173 0.42 5.19 -2.95
N ILE A 174 -0.28 5.53 -4.03
CA ILE A 174 0.36 5.92 -5.30
C ILE A 174 0.19 7.40 -5.59
N GLY A 175 -0.76 8.07 -4.92
CA GLY A 175 -0.95 9.51 -5.01
C GLY A 175 -2.42 9.91 -4.94
N PHE A 176 -2.64 11.20 -5.12
CA PHE A 176 -3.96 11.79 -5.32
C PHE A 176 -4.32 11.79 -6.79
N SER A 177 -5.60 11.61 -7.11
CA SER A 177 -6.12 11.72 -8.47
C SER A 177 -7.48 12.41 -8.48
N SER A 178 -7.66 13.33 -9.43
CA SER A 178 -8.93 14.03 -9.70
C SER A 178 -9.56 13.60 -11.03
N ASP A 179 -8.93 12.66 -11.75
CA ASP A 179 -9.34 12.24 -13.09
C ASP A 179 -9.67 10.74 -13.18
N GLY A 180 -10.05 10.13 -12.06
CA GLY A 180 -10.43 8.72 -12.00
C GLY A 180 -9.26 7.74 -12.05
N GLY A 181 -8.06 8.18 -11.67
CA GLY A 181 -6.84 7.37 -11.63
C GLY A 181 -6.07 7.33 -12.95
N ASN A 182 -6.30 8.30 -13.85
CA ASN A 182 -5.51 8.44 -15.07
C ASN A 182 -4.16 9.11 -14.79
N THR A 183 -4.14 10.08 -13.87
CA THR A 183 -2.92 10.76 -13.40
C THR A 183 -2.85 10.77 -11.87
N PHE A 184 -1.62 10.81 -11.37
CA PHE A 184 -1.32 10.84 -9.94
C PHE A 184 -0.36 11.98 -9.61
N VAL A 185 -0.68 12.69 -8.54
CA VAL A 185 0.16 13.75 -7.99
C VAL A 185 0.50 13.44 -6.53
N SER A 186 1.69 13.86 -6.10
CA SER A 186 2.15 13.72 -4.71
C SER A 186 1.74 14.90 -3.84
N GLU A 187 1.18 15.95 -4.44
CA GLU A 187 0.64 17.11 -3.74
C GLU A 187 -0.72 17.48 -4.30
N PHE A 188 -1.60 17.90 -3.40
CA PHE A 188 -2.97 18.27 -3.65
C PHE A 188 -3.17 19.72 -3.20
N ASN A 189 -3.45 20.59 -4.16
CA ASN A 189 -3.62 22.03 -3.94
C ASN A 189 -5.09 22.35 -3.72
N SER A 190 -5.41 23.06 -2.65
CA SER A 190 -6.73 23.64 -2.42
C SER A 190 -6.65 25.15 -2.56
N PRO A 191 -7.23 25.75 -3.62
CA PRO A 191 -7.21 27.20 -3.81
C PRO A 191 -7.79 27.96 -2.61
N GLU A 192 -7.30 29.18 -2.37
CA GLU A 192 -7.83 30.06 -1.33
C GLU A 192 -9.34 30.28 -1.49
N GLU A 193 -10.03 30.28 -0.34
CA GLU A 193 -11.49 30.45 -0.24
C GLU A 193 -12.27 29.43 -1.08
N SER A 194 -11.76 28.20 -1.20
CA SER A 194 -12.42 27.10 -1.91
C SER A 194 -12.40 25.76 -1.17
N THR A 195 -13.08 24.79 -1.77
CA THR A 195 -12.97 23.38 -1.41
C THR A 195 -12.50 22.62 -2.64
N ALA A 196 -11.44 21.83 -2.49
CA ALA A 196 -10.95 20.90 -3.49
C ALA A 196 -11.25 19.47 -3.07
N GLU A 197 -11.41 18.58 -4.06
CA GLU A 197 -11.61 17.15 -3.86
C GLU A 197 -10.62 16.35 -4.72
N ALA A 198 -10.14 15.23 -4.18
CA ALA A 198 -9.37 14.23 -4.90
C ALA A 198 -9.57 12.85 -4.27
N MET A 199 -9.44 11.80 -5.07
CA MET A 199 -9.37 10.44 -4.56
C MET A 199 -7.94 10.09 -4.17
N LEU A 200 -7.78 9.39 -3.06
CA LEU A 200 -6.54 8.73 -2.69
C LEU A 200 -6.49 7.35 -3.33
N TYR A 201 -5.40 7.04 -4.04
CA TYR A 201 -5.22 5.75 -4.69
C TYR A 201 -4.12 4.92 -4.04
N ALA A 202 -4.31 3.61 -4.09
CA ALA A 202 -3.35 2.63 -3.62
C ALA A 202 -3.14 1.47 -4.61
N LYS A 203 -2.15 0.64 -4.31
CA LYS A 203 -1.83 -0.60 -5.02
C LYS A 203 -1.39 -1.67 -4.02
N ILE A 204 -1.96 -2.87 -4.14
CA ILE A 204 -1.50 -4.05 -3.39
C ILE A 204 -0.41 -4.73 -4.21
N VAL A 205 0.78 -4.94 -3.62
CA VAL A 205 1.90 -5.64 -4.26
C VAL A 205 2.29 -6.84 -3.42
N ASP A 206 2.66 -7.94 -4.07
CA ASP A 206 3.32 -9.06 -3.42
C ASP A 206 4.80 -8.73 -3.16
N VAL A 207 5.29 -9.11 -1.99
CA VAL A 207 6.73 -9.04 -1.67
C VAL A 207 7.30 -10.42 -1.99
N PRO A 208 8.16 -10.57 -3.02
CA PRO A 208 8.78 -11.85 -3.29
C PRO A 208 9.57 -12.32 -2.07
N GLU A 209 9.31 -13.54 -1.61
CA GLU A 209 10.22 -14.24 -0.71
C GLU A 209 11.62 -14.21 -1.36
N PRO A 210 12.69 -13.86 -0.64
CA PRO A 210 14.04 -14.03 -1.16
C PRO A 210 14.16 -15.49 -1.57
N THR A 211 14.26 -15.76 -2.87
CA THR A 211 14.33 -17.12 -3.40
C THR A 211 15.42 -17.88 -2.65
N ALA A 212 15.01 -18.79 -1.76
CA ALA A 212 15.89 -19.83 -1.25
C ALA A 212 16.23 -20.70 -2.46
N VAL A 213 17.31 -20.33 -3.15
CA VAL A 213 17.86 -21.07 -4.28
C VAL A 213 18.13 -22.48 -3.80
N PHE A 214 17.28 -23.42 -4.21
CA PHE A 214 17.56 -24.84 -4.43
C PHE A 214 18.70 -25.43 -3.57
N GLY A 215 18.43 -25.70 -2.30
CA GLY A 215 19.20 -26.60 -1.45
C GLY A 215 18.73 -28.06 -1.55
N LEU A 216 18.30 -28.54 -2.72
CA LEU A 216 17.92 -29.93 -2.99
C LEU A 216 18.83 -30.58 -4.06
N GLY A 217 20.06 -30.11 -4.19
CA GLY A 217 21.12 -30.77 -4.94
C GLY A 217 22.21 -31.28 -4.00
N LEU A 218 22.47 -32.59 -4.04
CA LEU A 218 23.57 -33.32 -3.38
C LEU A 218 23.32 -33.87 -1.97
N LEU A 219 22.27 -34.69 -1.81
CA LEU A 219 22.37 -35.83 -0.89
C LEU A 219 23.18 -36.96 -1.56
N GLY A 220 24.42 -37.13 -1.10
CA GLY A 220 25.08 -38.43 -0.93
C GLY A 220 25.39 -39.32 -2.14
N VAL A 221 26.65 -39.27 -2.63
CA VAL A 221 27.46 -40.49 -2.84
C VAL A 221 28.94 -40.14 -2.57
N TYR A 222 29.38 -40.24 -1.32
CA TYR A 222 30.81 -40.41 -1.05
C TYR A 222 30.98 -41.16 0.27
N LEU A 223 30.71 -42.47 0.25
CA LEU A 223 31.22 -43.42 1.23
C LEU A 223 30.94 -44.85 0.72
N ALA A 224 31.92 -45.44 0.04
CA ALA A 224 32.32 -46.85 0.17
C ALA A 224 33.38 -47.21 -0.88
N GLY A 225 34.52 -47.72 -0.43
CA GLY A 225 35.41 -48.51 -1.29
C GLY A 225 36.88 -48.09 -1.32
N SER A 226 37.51 -48.05 -0.14
CA SER A 226 38.95 -48.25 -0.03
C SER A 226 39.36 -49.63 -0.59
N LEU A 227 40.66 -49.77 -0.90
CA LEU A 227 41.47 -51.00 -0.98
C LEU A 227 41.83 -51.56 -2.37
N LYS A 228 43.04 -51.13 -2.78
CA LYS A 228 44.23 -51.95 -3.10
C LYS A 228 44.39 -52.64 -4.48
N LYS A 229 45.53 -52.22 -5.07
CA LYS A 229 46.58 -52.94 -5.81
C LYS A 229 46.36 -53.24 -7.30
N LYS A 230 47.33 -52.77 -8.11
CA LYS A 230 47.82 -53.48 -9.29
C LYS A 230 49.34 -53.73 -9.15
N PRO A 231 49.82 -54.94 -9.41
CA PRO A 231 51.23 -55.22 -9.65
C PRO A 231 51.55 -55.00 -11.14
N GLN A 232 52.71 -54.41 -11.43
CA GLN A 232 53.69 -54.88 -12.40
C GLN A 232 55.06 -54.40 -11.93
#